data_AF-V9DWJ5-F1
#
_entry.id   AF-V9DWJ5-F1
#
_cell.length_a   1.000
_cell.length_b   1.000
_cell.length_c   1.000
_cell.angle_alpha   90.00
_cell.angle_beta   90.00
_cell.angle_gamma   90.00
#
_symmetry.space_group_name_H-M   'P 1'
#
loop_
_entity.id
_entity.type
_entity.pdbx_description
1 polymer ?
#
loop_
_entity_poly.entity_id
_entity_poly.type
_entity_poly.pdbx_seq_one_letter_code
_entity_poly.pdbx_strand_id
1 'polypeptide(L)'
;MVVYVRRLNSFKRNRDKFQPITKLEKRYGVDDLARMLVSSKSRPYASKPGIIEDLQEWQFKKWMVQKKDPRAVNAMLPSEGLVNLQVKFDFRNFYKGNFDTLIDGL
;
A
#
# COMPACT_ATOMS: atom_id res chain seq x y z
N MET A 1 -21.18 -9.86 17.48
CA MET A 1 -20.75 -9.80 16.07
C MET A 1 -19.31 -10.25 16.00
N VAL A 2 -19.02 -11.30 15.23
CA VAL A 2 -17.70 -11.93 15.12
C VAL A 2 -17.00 -11.33 13.90
N VAL A 3 -16.21 -10.27 14.06
CA VAL A 3 -15.45 -9.72 12.93
C VAL A 3 -14.06 -9.33 13.41
N TYR A 4 -13.06 -9.99 12.81
CA TYR A 4 -11.64 -9.64 12.77
C TYR A 4 -10.64 -10.25 13.76
N VAL A 5 -11.04 -10.76 14.93
CA VAL A 5 -10.11 -11.39 15.90
C VAL A 5 -9.41 -12.66 15.34
N ARG A 6 -9.80 -13.15 14.16
CA ARG A 6 -9.13 -14.28 13.46
C ARG A 6 -7.91 -13.91 12.60
N ARG A 7 -7.31 -12.71 12.72
CA ARG A 7 -6.21 -12.31 11.81
C ARG A 7 -4.76 -12.48 12.26
N LEU A 8 -4.48 -12.94 13.47
CA LEU A 8 -3.09 -13.30 13.81
C LEU A 8 -2.73 -14.73 13.32
N ASN A 9 -3.73 -15.61 13.14
CA ASN A 9 -3.56 -16.90 12.46
C ASN A 9 -3.60 -16.80 10.91
N SER A 10 -3.61 -15.57 10.35
CA SER A 10 -3.88 -15.30 8.94
C SER A 10 -2.66 -14.99 8.08
N PHE A 11 -1.42 -15.07 8.59
CA PHE A 11 -0.23 -14.83 7.75
C PHE A 11 -0.16 -15.79 6.54
N LYS A 12 -0.71 -17.02 6.66
CA LYS A 12 -0.91 -17.92 5.51
C LYS A 12 -2.12 -17.55 4.64
N ARG A 13 -3.22 -17.04 5.22
CA ARG A 13 -4.49 -16.73 4.53
C ARG A 13 -4.54 -15.33 3.87
N ASN A 14 -3.72 -14.39 4.33
CA ASN A 14 -3.59 -13.02 3.76
C ASN A 14 -2.52 -12.91 2.69
N ARG A 15 -1.65 -13.93 2.51
CA ARG A 15 -0.75 -13.99 1.35
C ARG A 15 -1.54 -13.86 0.05
N ASP A 16 -2.67 -14.55 -0.04
CA ASP A 16 -3.53 -14.56 -1.23
C ASP A 16 -4.12 -13.20 -1.56
N LYS A 17 -4.55 -12.43 -0.55
CA LYS A 17 -5.15 -11.10 -0.76
C LYS A 17 -4.15 -10.09 -1.35
N PHE A 18 -2.87 -10.20 -0.98
CA PHE A 18 -1.82 -9.32 -1.49
C PHE A 18 -0.91 -10.00 -2.52
N GLN A 19 -1.30 -11.16 -3.04
CA GLN A 19 -0.51 -11.87 -4.06
C GLN A 19 -0.24 -11.01 -5.30
N PRO A 20 -1.22 -10.24 -5.84
CA PRO A 20 -0.97 -9.38 -6.99
C PRO A 20 0.15 -8.36 -6.72
N ILE A 21 0.06 -7.64 -5.60
CA ILE A 21 1.09 -6.67 -5.19
C ILE A 21 2.43 -7.38 -4.96
N THR A 22 2.44 -8.51 -4.27
CA THR A 22 3.66 -9.26 -3.98
C THR A 22 4.35 -9.75 -5.26
N LYS A 23 3.60 -10.18 -6.28
CA LYS A 23 4.15 -10.58 -7.58
C LYS A 23 4.74 -9.38 -8.33
N LEU A 24 4.07 -8.23 -8.29
CA LEU A 24 4.55 -7.00 -8.91
C LEU A 24 5.80 -6.47 -8.22
N GLU A 25 5.83 -6.44 -6.88
CA GLU A 25 7.01 -6.01 -6.10
C GLU A 25 8.21 -6.93 -6.35
N LYS A 26 7.99 -8.24 -6.52
CA LYS A 26 9.07 -9.17 -6.90
C LYS A 26 9.67 -8.86 -8.27
N ARG A 27 8.88 -8.31 -9.20
CA ARG A 27 9.33 -7.99 -10.55
C ARG A 27 9.98 -6.61 -10.62
N TYR A 28 9.39 -5.62 -9.94
CA TYR A 28 9.74 -4.22 -10.12
C TYR A 28 10.49 -3.62 -8.94
N GLY A 29 10.46 -4.23 -7.75
CA GLY A 29 10.91 -3.59 -6.50
C GLY A 29 9.74 -2.94 -5.75
N VAL A 30 9.88 -2.79 -4.44
CA VAL A 30 8.79 -2.28 -3.56
C VAL A 30 8.58 -0.77 -3.76
N ASP A 31 9.67 -0.02 -3.73
CA ASP A 31 9.71 1.43 -3.93
C ASP A 31 9.42 1.81 -5.38
N ASP A 32 10.02 1.09 -6.34
CA ASP A 32 9.77 1.26 -7.76
C ASP A 32 8.32 1.00 -8.15
N LEU A 33 7.71 -0.08 -7.66
CA LEU A 33 6.29 -0.31 -7.90
C LEU A 33 5.42 0.83 -7.38
N ALA A 34 5.73 1.37 -6.19
CA ALA A 34 4.97 2.49 -5.64
C ALA A 34 5.06 3.74 -6.53
N ARG A 35 6.27 4.04 -7.04
CA ARG A 35 6.49 5.13 -8.00
C ARG A 35 5.73 4.91 -9.30
N MET A 36 5.74 3.68 -9.82
CA MET A 36 5.03 3.32 -11.05
C MET A 36 3.54 3.53 -10.89
N LEU A 37 2.92 3.06 -9.80
CA LEU A 37 1.48 3.19 -9.56
C LEU A 37 1.06 4.66 -9.47
N VAL A 38 1.79 5.50 -8.74
CA VAL A 38 1.54 6.95 -8.71
C VAL A 38 1.67 7.58 -10.10
N SER A 39 2.72 7.21 -10.84
CA SER A 39 2.96 7.75 -12.19
C SER A 39 1.90 7.31 -13.19
N SER A 40 1.32 6.13 -13.01
CA SER A 40 0.23 5.62 -13.86
C SER A 40 -1.10 6.34 -13.63
N LYS A 41 -1.35 6.90 -12.44
CA LYS A 41 -2.56 7.68 -12.16
C LYS A 41 -2.71 8.93 -13.05
N SER A 42 -1.61 9.53 -13.49
CA SER A 42 -1.63 10.66 -14.42
C SER A 42 -1.87 10.24 -15.88
N ARG A 43 -2.00 8.94 -16.15
CA ARG A 43 -2.24 8.36 -17.48
C ARG A 43 -3.49 7.48 -17.46
N PRO A 44 -4.69 8.06 -17.28
CA PRO A 44 -5.92 7.28 -17.07
C PRO A 44 -6.29 6.38 -18.26
N TYR A 45 -5.78 6.65 -19.46
CA TYR A 45 -6.00 5.82 -20.66
C TYR A 45 -5.10 4.58 -20.74
N ALA A 46 -4.03 4.50 -19.93
CA ALA A 46 -3.07 3.40 -19.97
C ALA A 46 -3.53 2.14 -19.21
N SER A 47 -4.65 2.24 -18.48
CA SER A 47 -5.23 1.17 -17.68
C SER A 47 -6.75 1.31 -17.65
N LYS A 48 -7.47 0.24 -17.29
CA LYS A 48 -8.90 0.40 -17.01
C LYS A 48 -9.06 1.34 -15.80
N PRO A 49 -10.09 2.20 -15.79
CA PRO A 49 -10.38 3.08 -14.65
C PRO A 49 -10.45 2.30 -13.33
N GLY A 50 -9.85 2.85 -12.27
CA GLY A 50 -9.89 2.27 -10.91
C GLY A 50 -8.83 1.20 -10.63
N ILE A 51 -8.23 0.57 -11.65
CA ILE A 51 -7.26 -0.52 -11.40
C ILE A 51 -6.00 -0.02 -10.68
N ILE A 52 -5.49 1.15 -11.06
CA ILE A 52 -4.26 1.69 -10.48
C ILE A 52 -4.49 2.14 -9.05
N GLU A 53 -5.65 2.75 -8.80
CA GLU A 53 -6.13 3.14 -7.48
C GLU A 53 -6.24 1.93 -6.55
N ASP A 54 -6.91 0.86 -7.01
CA ASP A 54 -7.08 -0.39 -6.25
C ASP A 54 -5.73 -1.03 -5.92
N LEU A 55 -4.80 -1.07 -6.88
CA LEU A 55 -3.46 -1.62 -6.68
C LEU A 55 -2.67 -0.81 -5.66
N GLN A 56 -2.73 0.52 -5.72
CA GLN A 56 -2.02 1.37 -4.75
C GLN A 56 -2.65 1.27 -3.35
N GLU A 57 -3.98 1.16 -3.26
CA GLU A 57 -4.67 0.90 -2.01
C GLU A 57 -4.23 -0.44 -1.39
N TRP A 58 -4.16 -1.50 -2.21
CA TRP A 58 -3.70 -2.82 -1.76
C TRP A 58 -2.24 -2.79 -1.32
N GLN A 59 -1.39 -2.02 -2.01
CA GLN A 59 0.00 -1.80 -1.60
C GLN A 59 0.06 -1.13 -0.23
N PHE A 60 -0.73 -0.10 0.03
CA PHE A 60 -0.74 0.61 1.32
C PHE A 60 -1.30 -0.25 2.45
N LYS A 61 -2.39 -1.00 2.21
CA LYS A 61 -2.93 -1.97 3.17
C LYS A 61 -1.89 -3.03 3.54
N LYS A 62 -1.12 -3.52 2.55
CA LYS A 62 -0.03 -4.45 2.80
C LYS A 62 1.05 -3.83 3.70
N TRP A 63 1.47 -2.58 3.42
CA TRP A 63 2.45 -1.87 4.25
C TRP A 63 1.98 -1.69 5.70
N MET A 64 0.71 -1.33 5.91
CA MET A 64 0.13 -1.22 7.25
C MET A 64 0.12 -2.56 7.99
N VAL A 65 -0.25 -3.67 7.31
CA VAL A 65 -0.18 -5.03 7.89
C VAL A 65 1.26 -5.42 8.23
N GLN A 66 2.24 -4.95 7.45
CA GLN A 66 3.67 -5.09 7.74
C GLN A 66 4.18 -4.10 8.79
N LYS A 67 3.28 -3.37 9.47
CA LYS A 67 3.58 -2.38 10.51
C LYS A 67 4.47 -1.22 10.03
N LYS A 68 4.46 -0.91 8.73
CA LYS A 68 5.07 0.33 8.23
C LYS A 68 4.15 1.50 8.58
N ASP A 69 4.71 2.47 9.28
CA ASP A 69 4.09 3.77 9.54
C ASP A 69 4.57 4.82 8.50
N PRO A 70 4.03 6.05 8.50
CA PRO A 70 4.47 7.09 7.58
C PRO A 70 5.96 7.44 7.70
N ARG A 71 6.59 7.24 8.87
CA ARG A 71 8.03 7.48 9.05
C ARG A 71 8.85 6.40 8.32
N ALA A 72 8.44 5.14 8.43
CA ALA A 72 9.07 4.03 7.73
C ALA A 72 8.97 4.18 6.20
N VAL A 73 7.82 4.64 5.68
CA VAL A 73 7.68 4.92 4.24
C VAL A 73 8.49 6.14 3.81
N ASN A 74 8.59 7.17 4.66
CA ASN A 74 9.46 8.32 4.41
C ASN A 74 10.93 7.93 4.29
N ALA A 75 11.41 6.98 5.11
CA ALA A 75 12.78 6.47 5.05
C ALA A 75 13.03 5.52 3.87
N MET A 76 11.98 4.86 3.37
CA MET A 76 12.08 3.94 2.23
C MET A 76 12.31 4.66 0.89
N LEU A 77 11.88 5.91 0.77
CA LEU A 77 11.93 6.68 -0.47
C LEU A 77 12.81 7.93 -0.28
N PRO A 78 13.69 8.29 -1.23
CA PRO A 78 14.41 9.55 -1.19
C PRO A 78 13.47 10.76 -1.07
N SER A 79 13.93 11.86 -0.47
CA SER A 79 13.14 13.10 -0.39
C SER A 79 13.10 13.88 -1.69
N GLU A 80 13.98 13.55 -2.63
CA GLU A 80 14.04 14.16 -3.95
C GLU A 80 13.03 13.51 -4.90
N GLY A 81 12.46 14.32 -5.81
CA GLY A 81 11.55 13.87 -6.86
C GLY A 81 10.06 13.94 -6.49
N LEU A 82 9.27 14.57 -7.36
CA LEU A 82 7.82 14.80 -7.16
C LEU A 82 7.04 13.49 -6.93
N VAL A 83 7.42 12.42 -7.64
CA VAL A 83 6.75 11.11 -7.51
C VAL A 83 6.97 10.50 -6.11
N ASN A 84 8.19 10.60 -5.57
CA ASN A 84 8.49 10.10 -4.22
C ASN A 84 7.70 10.87 -3.16
N LEU A 85 7.62 12.19 -3.30
CA LEU A 85 6.84 13.05 -2.42
C LEU A 85 5.35 12.70 -2.48
N GLN A 86 4.82 12.41 -3.67
CA GLN A 86 3.44 12.00 -3.85
C GLN A 86 3.15 10.65 -3.20
N VAL A 87 4.02 9.64 -3.36
CA VAL A 87 3.86 8.34 -2.68
C VAL A 87 3.81 8.53 -1.15
N LYS A 88 4.71 9.34 -0.60
CA LYS A 88 4.76 9.65 0.84
C LYS A 88 3.49 10.34 1.31
N PHE A 89 3.01 11.33 0.55
CA PHE A 89 1.78 12.07 0.85
C PHE A 89 0.55 11.17 0.81
N ASP A 90 0.39 10.40 -0.27
CA ASP A 90 -0.73 9.47 -0.47
C ASP A 90 -0.79 8.44 0.65
N PHE A 91 0.35 7.83 1.00
CA PHE A 91 0.41 6.86 2.07
C PHE A 91 0.09 7.48 3.43
N ARG A 92 0.60 8.69 3.72
CA ARG A 92 0.29 9.39 4.98
C ARG A 92 -1.20 9.66 5.12
N ASN A 93 -1.86 10.09 4.05
CA ASN A 93 -3.30 10.36 4.05
C ASN A 93 -4.10 9.06 4.21
N PHE A 94 -3.72 8.02 3.47
CA PHE A 94 -4.33 6.69 3.60
C PHE A 94 -4.19 6.14 5.01
N TYR A 95 -3.00 6.21 5.60
CA TYR A 95 -2.70 5.73 6.95
C TYR A 95 -3.56 6.45 8.00
N LYS A 96 -3.66 7.78 7.92
CA LYS A 96 -4.52 8.57 8.82
C LYS A 96 -6.00 8.17 8.72
N GLY A 97 -6.52 8.04 7.50
CA GLY A 97 -7.91 7.66 7.27
C GLY A 97 -8.25 6.22 7.67
N ASN A 98 -7.25 5.37 7.90
CA ASN A 98 -7.41 3.97 8.29
C ASN A 98 -6.78 3.65 9.66
N PHE A 99 -6.40 4.66 10.45
CA PHE A 99 -5.66 4.47 11.69
C PHE A 99 -6.48 3.74 12.76
N ASP A 100 -7.75 4.09 12.92
CA ASP A 100 -8.63 3.47 13.92
C ASP A 100 -8.86 1.98 13.64
N THR A 101 -8.85 1.58 12.37
CA THR A 101 -8.95 0.17 11.96
C THR A 101 -7.73 -0.68 12.34
N LEU A 102 -6.62 -0.06 12.77
CA LEU A 102 -5.44 -0.73 13.32
C LEU A 102 -5.51 -0.92 14.83
N ILE A 103 -6.19 -0.04 15.58
CA ILE A 103 -6.22 -0.04 17.05
C ILE A 103 -7.25 -1.03 17.58
N ASP A 104 -8.40 -1.20 16.94
CA ASP A 104 -9.44 -2.17 17.32
C ASP A 104 -9.03 -3.64 17.13
N GLY A 105 -7.78 -3.90 16.74
CA GLY A 105 -7.20 -5.22 16.54
C GLY A 105 -5.95 -5.52 17.39
N LEU A 106 -5.62 -4.64 18.35
CA LEU A 106 -4.62 -4.87 19.41
C LEU A 106 -5.29 -5.41 20.68
#